data_AF-A0A7W0NRK6-F1
#
_entry.id   AF-A0A7W0NRK6-F1
#
_cell.length_a   1.000
_cell.length_b   1.000
_cell.length_c   1.000
_cell.angle_alpha   90.00
_cell.angle_beta   90.00
_cell.angle_gamma   90.00
#
_symmetry.space_group_name_H-M   'P 1'
#
loop_
_entity.id
_entity.type
_entity.pdbx_description
1 polymer ?
#
loop_
_entity_poly.entity_id
_entity_poly.type
_entity_poly.pdbx_seq_one_letter_code
_entity_poly.pdbx_strand_id
1 'polypeptide(L)'
;MIRTLFSILFVVAVGAIAVAPVTGQRRDSMTEAEIELVRNSQDIDKRIDVLTKMLDRRFGALGIEVGGWKQTDKGKEEWGEIRTGTKSELLLDIRAIFQKAIDDVDDVAMHNENTLTQNKTEGLLFPKAVRSLAAAAARYLPQLKATLEKTTDEKERGLIIASIEHCEAILDSVTKLPPETKPEKKKGKS
;
A
#
# COMPACT_ATOMS: atom_id res chain seq x y z
N MET A 1 55.54 49.30 37.58
CA MET A 1 54.27 49.18 36.82
C MET A 1 54.40 47.99 35.88
N ILE A 2 53.89 46.83 36.31
CA ILE A 2 54.04 45.54 35.59
C ILE A 2 52.80 45.34 34.72
N ARG A 3 53.00 45.17 33.41
CA ARG A 3 51.96 44.95 32.40
C ARG A 3 51.57 43.47 32.45
N THR A 4 50.34 43.19 32.87
CA THR A 4 49.72 41.86 32.89
C THR A 4 49.34 41.44 31.47
N LEU A 5 50.00 40.41 30.96
CA LEU A 5 49.61 39.70 29.73
C LEU A 5 48.76 38.49 30.10
N PHE A 6 47.59 38.43 29.47
CA PHE A 6 46.55 37.43 29.60
C PHE A 6 47.05 35.99 29.36
N SER A 7 46.86 35.10 30.32
CA SER A 7 46.89 33.65 30.10
C SER A 7 45.48 33.15 29.78
N ILE A 8 45.34 32.56 28.60
CA ILE A 8 44.13 31.93 28.07
C ILE A 8 43.90 30.61 28.83
N LEU A 9 42.77 30.49 29.52
CA LEU A 9 42.27 29.21 30.05
C LEU A 9 41.01 28.83 29.26
N PHE A 10 41.17 27.90 28.32
CA PHE A 10 40.10 27.33 27.51
C PHE A 10 39.51 26.13 28.28
N VAL A 11 38.37 26.32 28.94
CA VAL A 11 37.64 25.23 29.61
C VAL A 11 36.75 24.56 28.56
N VAL A 12 37.12 23.35 28.14
CA VAL A 12 36.30 22.49 27.29
C VAL A 12 35.26 21.79 28.18
N ALA A 13 34.02 22.26 28.12
CA ALA A 13 32.88 21.54 28.69
C ALA A 13 32.44 20.45 27.70
N VAL A 14 32.78 19.19 27.98
CA VAL A 14 32.23 18.02 27.28
C VAL A 14 30.81 17.82 27.79
N GLY A 15 29.82 18.30 27.04
CA GLY A 15 28.41 18.03 27.28
C GLY A 15 28.09 16.58 26.92
N ALA A 16 27.57 15.82 27.88
CA ALA A 16 27.01 14.51 27.65
C ALA A 16 25.76 14.63 26.75
N ILE A 17 25.88 14.26 25.48
CA ILE A 17 24.75 14.14 24.58
C ILE A 17 23.98 12.88 24.99
N ALA A 18 22.86 13.06 25.68
CA ALA A 18 21.90 12.00 25.91
C ALA A 18 21.31 11.57 24.57
N VAL A 19 21.71 10.40 24.09
CA VAL A 19 21.14 9.77 22.90
C VAL A 19 19.74 9.27 23.28
N ALA A 20 18.72 10.07 23.03
CA ALA A 20 17.34 9.61 23.15
C ALA A 20 17.10 8.50 22.11
N PRO A 21 16.46 7.37 22.47
CA PRO A 21 16.10 6.36 21.50
C PRO A 21 15.10 6.97 20.51
N VAL A 22 15.49 7.04 19.24
CA VAL A 22 14.60 7.35 18.12
C VAL A 22 13.58 6.22 18.02
N THR A 23 12.44 6.39 18.68
CA THR A 23 11.23 5.58 18.46
C THR A 23 10.50 6.11 17.23
N GLY A 24 11.18 6.06 16.08
CA GLY A 24 10.71 6.60 14.81
C GLY A 24 10.82 5.64 13.64
N GLN A 25 11.25 4.40 13.86
CA GLN A 25 11.29 3.40 12.80
C GLN A 25 9.85 3.04 12.44
N ARG A 26 9.32 3.62 11.36
CA ARG A 26 8.07 3.17 10.75
C ARG A 26 8.24 1.69 10.45
N ARG A 27 7.40 0.86 11.05
CA ARG A 27 7.32 -0.56 10.75
C ARG A 27 7.05 -0.72 9.25
N ASP A 28 7.82 -1.56 8.57
CA ASP A 28 7.59 -1.90 7.16
C ASP A 28 6.20 -2.49 6.99
N SER A 29 5.34 -1.92 6.15
CA SER A 29 3.92 -2.32 6.03
C SER A 29 3.71 -3.73 5.47
N MET A 30 4.77 -4.35 4.93
CA MET A 30 4.79 -5.66 4.28
C MET A 30 5.65 -6.64 5.06
N THR A 31 5.32 -7.93 5.04
CA THR A 31 6.23 -8.99 5.52
C THR A 31 7.26 -9.33 4.44
N GLU A 32 8.35 -9.99 4.80
CA GLU A 32 9.36 -10.44 3.82
C GLU A 32 8.74 -11.29 2.70
N ALA A 33 7.87 -12.24 3.04
CA ALA A 33 7.18 -13.07 2.05
C ALA A 33 6.35 -12.23 1.07
N GLU A 34 5.64 -11.20 1.58
CA GLU A 34 4.85 -10.31 0.74
C GLU A 34 5.72 -9.40 -0.13
N ILE A 35 6.87 -8.95 0.39
CA ILE A 35 7.86 -8.19 -0.39
C ILE A 35 8.35 -9.05 -1.57
N GLU A 36 8.67 -10.32 -1.34
CA GLU A 36 9.05 -11.25 -2.42
C GLU A 36 7.93 -11.44 -3.44
N LEU A 37 6.67 -11.60 -3.00
CA LEU A 37 5.52 -11.73 -3.90
C LEU A 37 5.34 -10.49 -4.78
N VAL A 38 5.48 -9.29 -4.21
CA VAL A 38 5.43 -8.02 -4.95
C VAL A 38 6.60 -7.93 -5.93
N ARG A 39 7.82 -8.28 -5.50
CA ARG A 39 9.02 -8.27 -6.35
C ARG A 39 8.91 -9.25 -7.51
N ASN A 40 8.31 -10.41 -7.31
CA ASN A 40 8.12 -11.42 -8.35
C ASN A 40 6.97 -11.09 -9.31
N SER A 41 6.09 -10.15 -8.94
CA SER A 41 4.94 -9.71 -9.73
C SER A 41 5.28 -8.51 -10.62
N GLN A 42 6.01 -8.79 -11.71
CA GLN A 42 6.46 -7.74 -12.65
C GLN A 42 5.32 -7.11 -13.46
N ASP A 43 4.32 -7.91 -13.84
CA ASP A 43 3.14 -7.40 -14.55
C ASP A 43 2.22 -6.64 -13.59
N ILE A 44 1.74 -5.46 -14.00
CA ILE A 44 0.92 -4.58 -13.14
C ILE A 44 -0.36 -5.26 -12.63
N ASP A 45 -1.02 -6.08 -13.44
CA ASP A 45 -2.25 -6.77 -13.02
C ASP A 45 -1.97 -7.81 -11.92
N LYS A 46 -0.84 -8.52 -12.00
CA LYS A 46 -0.40 -9.46 -10.95
C LYS A 46 0.01 -8.72 -9.69
N ARG A 47 0.73 -7.60 -9.83
CA ARG A 47 1.16 -6.79 -8.68
C ARG A 47 -0.02 -6.25 -7.90
N ILE A 48 -1.04 -5.75 -8.60
CA ILE A 48 -2.30 -5.31 -7.98
C ILE A 48 -3.06 -6.47 -7.34
N ASP A 49 -3.11 -7.65 -7.97
CA ASP A 49 -3.69 -8.85 -7.34
C ASP A 49 -2.98 -9.18 -6.01
N VAL A 50 -1.64 -9.12 -5.96
CA VAL A 50 -0.90 -9.34 -4.72
C VAL A 50 -1.24 -8.29 -3.66
N LEU A 51 -1.22 -7.01 -4.02
CA LEU A 51 -1.49 -5.92 -3.07
C LEU A 51 -2.94 -5.94 -2.54
N THR A 52 -3.91 -6.32 -3.37
CA THR A 52 -5.31 -6.47 -2.91
C THR A 52 -5.47 -7.65 -1.97
N LYS A 53 -4.81 -8.79 -2.22
CA LYS A 53 -4.76 -9.90 -1.25
C LYS A 53 -4.08 -9.50 0.06
N MET A 54 -3.05 -8.66 -0.01
CA MET A 54 -2.43 -8.09 1.18
C MET A 54 -3.42 -7.25 1.99
N LEU A 55 -4.24 -6.42 1.36
CA LEU A 55 -5.31 -5.68 2.02
C LEU A 55 -6.34 -6.62 2.65
N ASP A 56 -6.80 -7.64 1.92
CA ASP A 56 -7.74 -8.64 2.42
C ASP A 56 -7.21 -9.32 3.70
N ARG A 57 -5.92 -9.63 3.76
CA ARG A 57 -5.26 -10.18 4.96
C ARG A 57 -5.31 -9.23 6.15
N ARG A 58 -5.08 -7.93 5.95
CA ARG A 58 -5.12 -6.94 7.05
C ARG A 58 -6.54 -6.69 7.53
N PHE A 59 -7.50 -6.60 6.63
CA PHE A 59 -8.92 -6.52 7.01
C PHE A 59 -9.34 -7.76 7.81
N GLY A 60 -8.93 -8.96 7.37
CA GLY A 60 -9.14 -10.20 8.12
C GLY A 60 -8.50 -10.18 9.51
N ALA A 61 -7.27 -9.67 9.64
CA ALA A 61 -6.59 -9.52 10.94
C ALA A 61 -7.30 -8.52 11.88
N LEU A 62 -8.03 -7.54 11.32
CA LEU A 62 -8.89 -6.62 12.06
C LEU A 62 -10.29 -7.21 12.37
N GLY A 63 -10.59 -8.42 11.90
CA GLY A 63 -11.92 -9.02 12.01
C GLY A 63 -12.98 -8.33 11.14
N ILE A 64 -12.56 -7.62 10.09
CA ILE A 64 -13.44 -6.92 9.16
C ILE A 64 -13.63 -7.78 7.91
N GLU A 65 -14.87 -8.23 7.68
CA GLU A 65 -15.22 -9.04 6.52
C GLU A 65 -15.48 -8.15 5.29
N VAL A 66 -14.62 -8.28 4.29
CA VAL A 66 -14.63 -7.47 3.05
C VAL A 66 -15.02 -8.27 1.80
N GLY A 67 -15.29 -9.57 1.94
CA GLY A 67 -15.68 -10.44 0.82
C GLY A 67 -14.58 -10.66 -0.24
N GLY A 68 -13.31 -10.49 0.15
CA GLY A 68 -12.13 -10.68 -0.69
C GLY A 68 -11.51 -12.07 -0.57
N TRP A 69 -10.25 -12.19 -0.99
CA TRP A 69 -9.47 -13.41 -0.88
C TRP A 69 -9.23 -13.78 0.59
N LYS A 70 -9.36 -15.07 0.90
CA LYS A 70 -9.04 -15.63 2.21
C LYS A 70 -7.89 -16.60 2.06
N GLN A 71 -6.89 -16.47 2.94
CA GLN A 71 -5.78 -17.39 2.97
C GLN A 71 -6.26 -18.80 3.34
N THR A 72 -5.87 -19.77 2.53
CA THR A 72 -6.05 -21.20 2.81
C THR A 72 -4.80 -21.76 3.48
N ASP A 73 -4.88 -22.95 4.06
CA ASP A 73 -3.73 -23.61 4.68
C ASP A 73 -2.56 -23.80 3.69
N LYS A 74 -2.86 -24.10 2.42
CA LYS A 74 -1.84 -24.18 1.35
C LYS A 74 -1.24 -22.81 1.01
N GLY A 75 -2.03 -21.74 1.11
CA GLY A 75 -1.54 -20.38 0.93
C GLY A 75 -0.59 -19.92 2.05
N LYS A 76 -0.45 -20.68 3.14
CA LYS A 76 0.47 -20.34 4.24
C LYS A 76 1.94 -20.49 3.91
N GLU A 77 2.29 -21.44 3.06
CA GLU A 77 3.67 -21.60 2.61
C GLU A 77 4.12 -20.41 1.75
N GLU A 78 3.25 -19.93 0.86
CA GLU A 78 3.54 -18.83 -0.07
C GLU A 78 3.45 -17.45 0.61
N TRP A 79 2.42 -17.21 1.41
CA TRP A 79 2.14 -15.88 1.98
C TRP A 79 2.70 -15.66 3.38
N GLY A 80 3.24 -16.72 3.99
CA GLY A 80 3.65 -16.72 5.38
C GLY A 80 2.51 -16.49 6.37
N GLU A 81 2.89 -16.17 7.60
CA GLU A 81 1.96 -15.88 8.68
C GLU A 81 1.15 -14.61 8.41
N ILE A 82 -0.10 -14.61 8.87
CA ILE A 82 -0.93 -13.41 8.85
C ILE A 82 -0.27 -12.36 9.71
N ARG A 83 -0.20 -11.15 9.17
CA ARG A 83 0.41 -10.04 9.85
C ARG A 83 -0.38 -9.66 11.09
N THR A 84 0.29 -9.62 12.23
CA THR A 84 -0.29 -9.26 13.53
C THR A 84 0.16 -7.87 13.96
N GLY A 85 -0.58 -7.26 14.89
CA GLY A 85 -0.27 -5.94 15.43
C GLY A 85 -1.45 -5.32 16.15
N THR A 86 -1.23 -4.14 16.70
CA THR A 86 -2.31 -3.29 17.20
C THR A 86 -3.23 -2.87 16.05
N LYS A 87 -4.48 -2.51 16.37
CA LYS A 87 -5.45 -2.00 15.39
C LYS A 87 -4.89 -0.82 14.59
N SER A 88 -4.26 0.14 15.27
CA SER A 88 -3.59 1.28 14.66
C SER A 88 -2.47 0.89 13.68
N GLU A 89 -1.66 -0.13 13.99
CA GLU A 89 -0.61 -0.61 13.08
C GLU A 89 -1.21 -1.27 11.83
N LEU A 90 -2.24 -2.09 11.99
CA LEU A 90 -2.91 -2.73 10.86
C LEU A 90 -3.62 -1.70 9.96
N LEU A 91 -4.21 -0.65 10.54
CA LEU A 91 -4.78 0.47 9.79
C LEU A 91 -3.69 1.28 9.05
N LEU A 92 -2.53 1.47 9.67
CA LEU A 92 -1.39 2.10 9.02
C LEU A 92 -0.88 1.25 7.85
N ASP A 93 -0.81 -0.06 8.01
CA ASP A 93 -0.43 -1.00 6.95
C ASP A 93 -1.42 -0.93 5.78
N ILE A 94 -2.73 -0.94 6.06
CA ILE A 94 -3.80 -0.80 5.05
C ILE A 94 -3.59 0.48 4.24
N ARG A 95 -3.45 1.62 4.92
CA ARG A 95 -3.18 2.91 4.26
C ARG A 95 -1.94 2.85 3.38
N ALA A 96 -0.84 2.30 3.90
CA ALA A 96 0.42 2.21 3.17
C ALA A 96 0.33 1.31 1.93
N ILE A 97 -0.42 0.20 2.00
CA ILE A 97 -0.62 -0.71 0.87
C ILE A 97 -1.49 -0.06 -0.20
N PHE A 98 -2.54 0.69 0.19
CA PHE A 98 -3.30 1.51 -0.76
C PHE A 98 -2.43 2.52 -1.49
N GLN A 99 -1.62 3.29 -0.75
CA GLN A 99 -0.70 4.26 -1.35
C GLN A 99 0.24 3.57 -2.34
N LYS A 100 0.85 2.44 -1.97
CA LYS A 100 1.73 1.70 -2.88
C LYS A 100 0.99 1.22 -4.14
N ALA A 101 -0.25 0.75 -4.01
CA ALA A 101 -1.04 0.32 -5.17
C ALA A 101 -1.34 1.49 -6.12
N ILE A 102 -1.57 2.69 -5.58
CA ILE A 102 -1.73 3.92 -6.35
C ILE A 102 -0.41 4.29 -7.03
N ASP A 103 0.68 4.38 -6.26
CA ASP A 103 2.01 4.71 -6.78
C ASP A 103 2.42 3.75 -7.91
N ASP A 104 2.22 2.44 -7.73
CA ASP A 104 2.54 1.42 -8.72
C ASP A 104 1.72 1.57 -10.02
N VAL A 105 0.49 2.09 -9.95
CA VAL A 105 -0.37 2.37 -11.11
C VAL A 105 0.07 3.68 -11.77
N ASP A 106 0.29 4.72 -10.98
CA ASP A 106 0.71 6.03 -11.46
C ASP A 106 2.09 5.96 -12.14
N ASP A 107 3.05 5.24 -11.57
CA ASP A 107 4.37 5.00 -12.17
C ASP A 107 4.24 4.36 -13.57
N VAL A 108 3.38 3.35 -13.69
CA VAL A 108 3.15 2.67 -14.97
C VAL A 108 2.47 3.62 -15.98
N ALA A 109 1.52 4.44 -15.53
CA ALA A 109 0.86 5.44 -16.36
C ALA A 109 1.80 6.57 -16.83
N MET A 110 2.72 7.01 -15.96
CA MET A 110 3.66 8.11 -16.26
C MET A 110 4.82 7.69 -17.16
N HIS A 111 5.30 6.45 -17.03
CA HIS A 111 6.50 5.99 -17.72
C HIS A 111 6.24 5.23 -19.02
N ASN A 112 4.98 4.94 -19.33
CA ASN A 112 4.63 4.20 -20.54
C ASN A 112 3.70 5.06 -21.41
N GLU A 113 4.25 5.74 -22.43
CA GLU A 113 3.47 6.53 -23.40
C GLU A 113 2.38 5.71 -24.11
N ASN A 114 2.48 4.38 -24.04
CA ASN A 114 1.54 3.43 -24.57
C ASN A 114 0.87 2.59 -23.45
N THR A 115 0.69 3.08 -22.23
CA THR A 115 0.13 2.24 -21.12
C THR A 115 -1.20 1.58 -21.47
N LEU A 116 -1.99 2.22 -22.34
CA LEU A 116 -3.27 1.73 -22.84
C LEU A 116 -3.15 0.71 -24.01
N THR A 117 -1.95 0.51 -24.56
CA THR A 117 -1.67 -0.28 -25.78
C THR A 117 -0.44 -1.21 -25.68
N GLN A 118 0.44 -1.03 -24.69
CA GLN A 118 1.64 -1.82 -24.48
C GLN A 118 1.39 -2.97 -23.51
N ASN A 119 1.48 -4.18 -24.05
CA ASN A 119 2.18 -5.35 -23.52
C ASN A 119 2.09 -6.44 -24.61
N LYS A 120 2.72 -7.61 -24.42
CA LYS A 120 2.49 -8.82 -25.26
C LYS A 120 1.01 -9.26 -25.35
N THR A 121 0.15 -8.55 -24.62
CA THR A 121 -1.30 -8.68 -24.43
C THR A 121 -2.07 -7.43 -24.92
N GLU A 122 -1.56 -6.68 -25.90
CA GLU A 122 -2.29 -5.59 -26.59
C GLU A 122 -2.76 -4.43 -25.67
N GLY A 123 -2.03 -4.10 -24.59
CA GLY A 123 -2.40 -2.99 -23.69
C GLY A 123 -3.49 -3.30 -22.67
N LEU A 124 -3.90 -4.56 -22.53
CA LEU A 124 -5.00 -4.97 -21.65
C LEU A 124 -4.65 -5.02 -20.16
N LEU A 125 -3.37 -5.14 -19.79
CA LEU A 125 -2.98 -5.38 -18.39
C LEU A 125 -3.22 -4.17 -17.49
N PHE A 126 -2.91 -2.95 -17.97
CA PHE A 126 -3.10 -1.75 -17.16
C PHE A 126 -4.59 -1.46 -16.90
N PRO A 127 -5.49 -1.41 -17.90
CA PRO A 127 -6.92 -1.27 -17.64
C PRO A 127 -7.48 -2.39 -16.75
N LYS A 128 -7.01 -3.64 -16.93
CA LYS A 128 -7.40 -4.77 -16.07
C LYS A 128 -6.96 -4.54 -14.63
N ALA A 129 -5.73 -4.09 -14.40
CA ALA A 129 -5.20 -3.82 -13.07
C ALA A 129 -5.99 -2.72 -12.36
N VAL A 130 -6.23 -1.60 -13.03
CA VAL A 130 -7.01 -0.47 -12.48
C VAL A 130 -8.45 -0.90 -12.17
N ARG A 131 -9.11 -1.66 -13.06
CA ARG A 131 -10.45 -2.21 -12.78
C ARG A 131 -10.46 -3.20 -11.62
N SER A 132 -9.44 -4.04 -11.49
CA SER A 132 -9.30 -4.97 -10.37
C SER A 132 -9.13 -4.23 -9.05
N LEU A 133 -8.27 -3.20 -9.02
CA LEU A 133 -8.07 -2.34 -7.86
C LEU A 133 -9.37 -1.60 -7.48
N ALA A 134 -10.10 -1.06 -8.47
CA ALA A 134 -11.39 -0.42 -8.26
C ALA A 134 -12.44 -1.39 -7.72
N ALA A 135 -12.51 -2.61 -8.24
CA ALA A 135 -13.40 -3.64 -7.71
C ALA A 135 -13.07 -4.00 -6.26
N ALA A 136 -11.79 -3.97 -5.86
CA ALA A 136 -11.37 -4.15 -4.49
C ALA A 136 -11.75 -2.95 -3.60
N ALA A 137 -11.43 -1.72 -4.03
CA ALA A 137 -11.79 -0.49 -3.34
C ALA A 137 -13.31 -0.38 -3.09
N ALA A 138 -14.14 -0.77 -4.06
CA ALA A 138 -15.60 -0.80 -3.93
C ALA A 138 -16.07 -1.71 -2.78
N ARG A 139 -15.35 -2.81 -2.49
CA ARG A 139 -15.65 -3.71 -1.37
C ARG A 139 -15.19 -3.14 -0.03
N TYR A 140 -14.04 -2.47 -0.02
CA TYR A 140 -13.43 -1.94 1.21
C TYR A 140 -14.12 -0.67 1.72
N LEU A 141 -14.51 0.22 0.80
CA LEU A 141 -15.07 1.53 1.11
C LEU A 141 -16.23 1.49 2.13
N PRO A 142 -17.30 0.69 1.95
CA PRO A 142 -18.39 0.65 2.92
C PRO A 142 -17.94 0.14 4.29
N GLN A 143 -16.99 -0.80 4.35
CA GLN A 143 -16.46 -1.35 5.60
C GLN A 143 -15.59 -0.33 6.34
N LEU A 144 -14.78 0.45 5.61
CA LEU A 144 -14.00 1.54 6.18
C LEU A 144 -14.91 2.65 6.73
N LYS A 145 -15.97 3.04 5.99
CA LYS A 145 -16.97 4.01 6.46
C LYS A 145 -17.67 3.54 7.73
N ALA A 146 -18.15 2.30 7.76
CA ALA A 146 -18.76 1.71 8.96
C ALA A 146 -17.78 1.60 10.14
N THR A 147 -16.49 1.38 9.87
CA THR A 147 -15.44 1.34 10.90
C THR A 147 -15.15 2.74 11.46
N LEU A 148 -15.15 3.77 10.60
CA LEU A 148 -14.94 5.17 10.99
C LEU A 148 -16.01 5.65 11.96
N GLU A 149 -17.28 5.33 11.70
CA GLU A 149 -18.41 5.70 12.56
C GLU A 149 -18.27 5.17 14.00
N LYS A 150 -17.60 4.03 14.16
CA LYS A 150 -17.41 3.35 15.45
C LYS A 150 -16.07 3.65 16.11
N THR A 151 -15.18 4.37 15.43
CA THR A 151 -13.82 4.64 15.92
C THR A 151 -13.77 6.01 16.59
N THR A 152 -13.36 6.02 17.86
CA THR A 152 -13.23 7.22 18.70
C THR A 152 -11.78 7.71 18.81
N ASP A 153 -10.80 6.83 18.59
CA ASP A 153 -9.40 7.22 18.61
C ASP A 153 -9.05 8.07 17.38
N GLU A 154 -8.62 9.32 17.59
CA GLU A 154 -8.36 10.29 16.52
C GLU A 154 -7.27 9.84 15.54
N LYS A 155 -6.25 9.10 16.03
CA LYS A 155 -5.19 8.59 15.16
C LYS A 155 -5.74 7.51 14.23
N GLU A 156 -6.51 6.57 14.75
CA GLU A 156 -7.17 5.54 13.96
C GLU A 156 -8.18 6.15 12.97
N ARG A 157 -8.95 7.16 13.39
CA ARG A 157 -9.85 7.91 12.51
C ARG A 157 -9.10 8.52 11.34
N GLY A 158 -7.96 9.18 11.58
CA GLY A 158 -7.13 9.75 10.52
C GLY A 158 -6.62 8.70 9.53
N LEU A 159 -6.23 7.51 10.01
CA LEU A 159 -5.79 6.41 9.13
C LEU A 159 -6.95 5.84 8.29
N ILE A 160 -8.14 5.71 8.89
CA ILE A 160 -9.33 5.23 8.19
C ILE A 160 -9.78 6.25 7.13
N ILE A 161 -9.80 7.54 7.46
CA ILE A 161 -10.15 8.63 6.52
C ILE A 161 -9.21 8.62 5.32
N ALA A 162 -7.89 8.59 5.55
CA ALA A 162 -6.92 8.50 4.45
C ALA A 162 -7.14 7.25 3.58
N SER A 163 -7.51 6.12 4.18
CA SER A 163 -7.80 4.89 3.43
C SER A 163 -9.09 4.99 2.62
N ILE A 164 -10.10 5.72 3.11
CA ILE A 164 -11.34 6.06 2.39
C ILE A 164 -11.01 6.94 1.18
N GLU A 165 -10.21 7.99 1.38
CA GLU A 165 -9.78 8.90 0.30
C GLU A 165 -9.05 8.14 -0.82
N HIS A 166 -8.17 7.19 -0.46
CA HIS A 166 -7.55 6.31 -1.45
C HIS A 166 -8.58 5.46 -2.22
N CYS A 167 -9.57 4.87 -1.53
CA CYS A 167 -10.61 4.10 -2.20
C CYS A 167 -11.42 4.97 -3.17
N GLU A 168 -11.79 6.18 -2.77
CA GLU A 168 -12.56 7.11 -3.59
C GLU A 168 -11.75 7.56 -4.82
N ALA A 169 -10.47 7.92 -4.64
CA ALA A 169 -9.58 8.25 -5.76
C ALA A 169 -9.42 7.09 -6.76
N ILE A 170 -9.28 5.85 -6.26
CA ILE A 170 -9.21 4.65 -7.11
C ILE A 170 -10.52 4.48 -7.89
N LEU A 171 -11.67 4.62 -7.24
CA LEU A 171 -12.98 4.47 -7.89
C LEU A 171 -13.22 5.54 -8.94
N ASP A 172 -12.80 6.77 -8.69
CA ASP A 172 -12.87 7.86 -9.67
C ASP A 172 -11.95 7.59 -10.88
N SER A 173 -10.78 6.98 -10.65
CA SER A 173 -9.81 6.71 -11.72
C SER A 173 -10.36 5.78 -12.81
N VAL A 174 -11.18 4.78 -12.44
CA VAL A 174 -11.70 3.77 -13.38
C VAL A 174 -12.64 4.38 -14.42
N THR A 175 -13.28 5.51 -14.10
CA THR A 175 -14.20 6.24 -15.00
C THR A 175 -13.47 6.85 -16.20
N LYS A 176 -12.14 6.98 -16.11
CA LYS A 176 -11.29 7.54 -17.16
C LYS A 176 -10.77 6.48 -18.14
N LEU A 177 -11.02 5.19 -17.88
CA LEU A 177 -10.58 4.11 -18.75
C LEU A 177 -11.50 3.95 -19.97
N PRO A 178 -10.95 3.52 -21.12
CA PRO A 178 -11.78 3.12 -22.26
C PRO A 178 -12.70 1.94 -21.89
N PRO A 179 -13.80 1.71 -22.63
CA PRO A 179 -14.65 0.54 -22.43
C PRO A 179 -13.88 -0.77 -22.56
N GLU A 180 -14.35 -1.83 -21.89
CA GLU A 180 -13.78 -3.16 -22.10
C GLU A 180 -14.03 -3.65 -23.53
N THR A 181 -12.97 -3.77 -24.32
CA THR A 181 -13.02 -4.46 -25.61
C THR A 181 -13.09 -5.96 -25.35
N LYS A 182 -14.22 -6.59 -25.69
CA LYS A 182 -14.33 -8.05 -25.67
C LYS A 182 -13.28 -8.63 -26.63
N PRO A 183 -12.47 -9.62 -26.22
CA PRO A 183 -11.54 -10.24 -27.15
C PRO A 183 -12.35 -10.86 -28.30
N GLU A 184 -12.01 -10.50 -29.53
CA GLU A 184 -12.58 -11.16 -30.70
C GLU A 184 -12.31 -12.66 -30.56
N LYS A 185 -13.38 -13.47 -30.52
CA LYS A 185 -13.26 -14.92 -30.63
C LYS A 185 -12.50 -15.20 -31.92
N LYS A 186 -11.23 -15.62 -31.82
CA LYS A 186 -10.49 -16.21 -32.93
C LYS A 186 -11.38 -17.31 -33.51
N LYS A 187 -12.02 -17.03 -34.65
CA LYS A 187 -12.70 -18.05 -35.45
C LYS A 187 -11.63 -19.08 -35.80
N GLY A 188 -11.74 -20.26 -35.22
CA GLY A 188 -10.89 -21.39 -35.56
C GLY A 188 -10.97 -21.60 -37.08
N LYS A 189 -9.81 -21.64 -37.74
CA LYS A 189 -9.71 -22.24 -39.06
C LYS A 189 -9.95 -23.74 -38.84
N SER A 190 -11.13 -24.19 -39.27
CA SER A 190 -11.40 -25.59 -39.57
C SER A 190 -10.62 -26.03 -40.81
#